data_AF-A0ABD4SHB3-F1
#
_entry.id   AF-A0ABD4SHB3-F1
#
_cell.length_a   1.000
_cell.length_b   1.000
_cell.length_c   1.000
_cell.angle_alpha   90.00
_cell.angle_beta   90.00
_cell.angle_gamma   90.00
#
_symmetry.space_group_name_H-M   'P 1'
#
loop_
_entity.id
_entity.type
_entity.pdbx_description
1 polymer ?
#
loop_
_entity_poly.entity_id
_entity_poly.type
_entity_poly.pdbx_seq_one_letter_code
_entity_poly.pdbx_strand_id
1 'polypeptide(L)'
;MKKKILAVVVALAAFVGLFASQPVQKQSIQAAKTTKTAKKTTKKAKAKQISVTYTLKDTTKAKNKQTLAKKTFKVKKGTTVFTVLKKAWKVNYTKSSYGVFITKIKGLGNEKKKLYWTYTVDGKMAKVAADKQKLTKNKSKVVFTLKKY
;
A
#
# COMPACT_ATOMS: atom_id res chain seq x y z
N MET A 1 -19.92 36.21 9.00
CA MET A 1 -19.78 35.94 10.46
C MET A 1 -19.83 34.41 10.66
N LYS A 2 -19.11 33.75 11.58
CA LYS A 2 -18.26 34.19 12.70
C LYS A 2 -16.88 33.48 12.62
N LYS A 3 -15.78 34.15 12.99
CA LYS A 3 -14.49 33.48 13.28
C LYS A 3 -14.53 32.91 14.70
N LYS A 4 -13.91 31.75 14.95
CA LYS A 4 -13.13 31.50 16.18
C LYS A 4 -11.91 30.64 15.84
N ILE A 5 -10.77 31.00 16.43
CA ILE A 5 -9.49 30.31 16.34
C ILE A 5 -9.24 29.70 17.73
N LEU A 6 -8.63 28.51 17.79
CA LEU A 6 -7.79 28.17 18.93
C LEU A 6 -6.67 27.25 18.46
N ALA A 7 -5.43 27.74 18.55
CA ALA A 7 -4.24 26.92 18.41
C ALA A 7 -3.83 26.45 19.80
N VAL A 8 -3.56 25.15 19.97
CA VAL A 8 -2.99 24.61 21.19
C VAL A 8 -1.54 24.25 20.90
N VAL A 9 -0.62 25.11 21.33
CA VAL A 9 0.81 24.84 21.34
C VAL A 9 1.12 24.16 22.68
N VAL A 10 1.61 22.92 22.63
CA VAL A 10 2.27 22.28 23.77
C VAL A 10 3.75 22.16 23.41
N ALA A 11 4.61 22.73 24.26
CA ALA A 11 6.05 22.71 24.12
C ALA A 11 6.68 21.70 25.10
N LEU A 12 8.00 21.53 25.00
CA LEU A 12 8.86 20.70 25.86
C LEU A 12 8.63 19.18 25.69
N ALA A 13 9.64 18.32 25.79
CA ALA A 13 11.00 18.54 26.32
C ALA A 13 12.11 18.23 25.31
N ALA A 14 13.25 18.91 25.47
CA ALA A 14 14.52 18.51 24.84
C ALA A 14 15.27 17.57 25.78
N PHE A 15 15.78 16.44 25.27
CA PHE A 15 16.65 15.55 26.04
C PHE A 15 18.03 15.47 25.38
N VAL A 16 18.95 16.32 25.84
CA VAL A 16 20.32 16.40 25.32
C VAL A 16 21.17 15.35 26.02
N GLY A 17 21.15 14.13 25.50
CA GLY A 17 21.96 13.01 25.98
C GLY A 17 23.44 13.16 25.60
N LEU A 18 24.18 13.99 26.34
CA LEU A 18 25.63 14.12 26.22
C LEU A 18 26.34 12.89 26.80
N PHE A 19 26.61 11.88 25.97
CA PHE A 19 27.53 10.80 26.34
C PHE A 19 28.96 11.14 25.92
N ALA A 20 29.79 11.42 26.93
CA ALA A 20 31.22 11.69 26.76
C ALA A 20 32.00 10.42 26.36
N SER A 21 33.16 10.60 25.73
CA SER A 21 34.06 9.51 25.34
C SER A 21 35.02 9.12 26.47
N GLN A 22 35.28 7.82 26.63
CA GLN A 22 36.52 7.29 27.20
C GLN A 22 37.03 6.07 26.39
N PRO A 23 38.33 5.72 26.44
CA PRO A 23 39.02 4.93 25.39
C PRO A 23 39.66 3.61 25.91
N VAL A 24 40.61 3.03 25.15
CA VAL A 24 41.54 1.91 25.51
C VAL A 24 40.90 0.50 25.52
N GLN A 25 41.50 -0.65 25.11
CA GLN A 25 42.61 -1.19 24.23
C GLN A 25 42.35 -2.74 24.15
N LYS A 26 42.99 -3.70 23.42
CA LYS A 26 43.94 -3.95 22.29
C LYS A 26 43.85 -5.50 22.00
N GLN A 27 44.49 -6.20 21.04
CA GLN A 27 44.87 -5.97 19.62
C GLN A 27 45.44 -7.29 19.01
N SER A 28 44.72 -7.98 18.11
CA SER A 28 45.29 -8.97 17.16
C SER A 28 44.46 -8.98 15.85
N ILE A 29 44.91 -8.42 14.72
CA ILE A 29 46.00 -8.86 13.80
C ILE A 29 45.63 -10.17 13.08
N GLN A 30 45.66 -10.30 11.74
CA GLN A 30 45.54 -9.32 10.64
C GLN A 30 45.40 -10.06 9.30
N ALA A 31 44.55 -9.59 8.37
CA ALA A 31 44.68 -9.85 6.93
C ALA A 31 43.84 -8.80 6.17
N ALA A 32 44.42 -8.07 5.23
CA ALA A 32 43.76 -6.91 4.61
C ALA A 32 43.85 -6.91 3.08
N LYS A 33 42.78 -6.49 2.40
CA LYS A 33 42.88 -5.97 1.02
C LYS A 33 41.88 -4.83 0.74
N THR A 34 42.37 -3.62 0.98
CA THR A 34 42.05 -2.36 0.30
C THR A 34 40.59 -2.05 -0.10
N THR A 35 39.98 -1.20 0.72
CA THR A 35 39.50 0.13 0.28
C THR A 35 38.62 0.22 -0.97
N LYS A 36 37.31 0.35 -0.74
CA LYS A 36 36.59 1.57 -1.19
C LYS A 36 35.31 1.77 -0.38
N THR A 37 35.31 2.79 0.49
CA THR A 37 34.10 3.29 1.15
C THR A 37 33.21 3.94 0.11
N ALA A 38 32.41 3.13 -0.59
CA ALA A 38 31.33 3.59 -1.43
C ALA A 38 30.27 4.24 -0.55
N LYS A 39 30.48 5.52 -0.19
CA LYS A 39 29.46 6.42 0.37
C LYS A 39 28.35 6.52 -0.66
N LYS A 40 27.45 5.54 -0.64
CA LYS A 40 26.36 5.35 -1.58
C LYS A 40 25.31 6.41 -1.26
N THR A 41 25.61 7.63 -1.69
CA THR A 41 24.71 8.78 -1.70
C THR A 41 23.50 8.38 -2.52
N THR A 42 22.53 7.78 -1.85
CA THR A 42 21.30 7.27 -2.43
C THR A 42 20.46 8.48 -2.79
N LYS A 43 20.80 9.09 -3.94
CA LYS A 43 20.04 10.11 -4.64
C LYS A 43 18.60 9.63 -4.62
N LYS A 44 17.78 10.21 -3.73
CA LYS A 44 16.50 9.66 -3.25
C LYS A 44 15.51 9.66 -4.40
N ALA A 45 15.60 8.63 -5.24
CA ALA A 45 15.10 8.63 -6.61
C ALA A 45 13.63 9.04 -6.59
N LYS A 46 13.35 10.25 -7.11
CA LYS A 46 12.07 10.96 -6.95
C LYS A 46 10.94 10.02 -7.34
N ALA A 47 10.28 9.45 -6.33
CA ALA A 47 9.66 8.13 -6.47
C ALA A 47 8.53 8.18 -7.50
N LYS A 48 8.81 7.70 -8.72
CA LYS A 48 8.00 7.97 -9.91
C LYS A 48 6.54 7.63 -9.61
N GLN A 49 5.69 8.67 -9.57
CA GLN A 49 4.28 8.49 -9.32
C GLN A 49 3.62 7.90 -10.57
N ILE A 50 2.63 7.04 -10.33
CA ILE A 50 1.77 6.45 -11.36
C ILE A 50 0.32 6.81 -11.05
N SER A 51 -0.43 7.13 -12.09
CA SER A 51 -1.90 7.20 -12.02
C SER A 51 -2.46 5.79 -12.12
N VAL A 52 -3.38 5.42 -11.24
CA VAL A 52 -4.05 4.12 -11.24
C VAL A 52 -5.56 4.30 -11.04
N THR A 53 -6.36 3.65 -11.88
CA THR A 53 -7.83 3.71 -11.86
C THR A 53 -8.39 2.43 -11.26
N TYR A 54 -9.25 2.56 -10.26
CA TYR A 54 -9.92 1.47 -9.56
C TYR A 54 -11.41 1.50 -9.88
N THR A 55 -11.96 0.37 -10.34
CA THR A 55 -13.39 0.19 -10.63
C THR A 55 -13.93 -0.95 -9.79
N LEU A 56 -15.07 -0.76 -9.13
CA LEU A 56 -15.86 -1.83 -8.51
C LEU A 56 -17.00 -2.23 -9.44
N LYS A 57 -17.21 -3.52 -9.63
CA LYS A 57 -18.33 -4.10 -10.38
C LYS A 57 -19.10 -5.13 -9.55
N ASP A 58 -20.38 -5.27 -9.86
CA ASP A 58 -21.28 -6.29 -9.31
C ASP A 58 -21.90 -7.08 -10.47
N THR A 59 -21.67 -8.40 -10.53
CA THR A 59 -22.32 -9.27 -11.52
C THR A 59 -23.38 -10.17 -10.90
N THR A 60 -23.82 -9.89 -9.67
CA THR A 60 -24.86 -10.65 -8.96
C THR A 60 -26.26 -10.09 -9.17
N LYS A 61 -26.37 -8.87 -9.72
CA LYS A 61 -27.65 -8.23 -10.10
C LYS A 61 -27.95 -8.43 -11.59
N ALA A 62 -29.16 -8.89 -11.89
CA ALA A 62 -29.59 -9.27 -13.23
C ALA A 62 -29.57 -8.10 -14.25
N LYS A 63 -29.99 -6.90 -13.85
CA LYS A 63 -29.93 -5.70 -14.71
C LYS A 63 -28.48 -5.17 -14.80
N ASN A 64 -27.75 -5.69 -15.80
CA ASN A 64 -26.48 -5.18 -16.34
C ASN A 64 -25.30 -4.98 -15.38
N LYS A 65 -24.55 -6.07 -15.07
CA LYS A 65 -23.11 -6.13 -14.66
C LYS A 65 -22.53 -4.80 -14.13
N GLN A 66 -23.11 -4.31 -13.02
CA GLN A 66 -23.16 -2.88 -12.71
C GLN A 66 -21.81 -2.35 -12.23
N THR A 67 -21.42 -1.16 -12.70
CA THR A 67 -20.27 -0.45 -12.11
C THR A 67 -20.71 0.29 -10.86
N LEU A 68 -20.31 -0.20 -9.68
CA LEU A 68 -20.71 0.32 -8.37
C LEU A 68 -19.96 1.61 -7.96
N ALA A 69 -18.72 1.76 -8.44
CA ALA A 69 -17.86 2.91 -8.17
C ALA A 69 -16.65 2.93 -9.10
N LYS A 70 -16.09 4.11 -9.34
CA LYS A 70 -14.82 4.33 -10.05
C LYS A 70 -14.04 5.44 -9.32
N LYS A 71 -12.75 5.24 -9.06
CA LYS A 71 -11.85 6.24 -8.43
C LYS A 71 -10.46 6.18 -9.05
N THR A 72 -9.74 7.30 -9.09
CA THR A 72 -8.38 7.38 -9.66
C THR A 72 -7.42 7.98 -8.65
N PHE A 73 -6.21 7.42 -8.53
CA PHE A 73 -5.22 7.83 -7.53
C PHE A 73 -3.84 8.02 -8.16
N LYS A 74 -3.10 9.04 -7.71
CA LYS A 74 -1.64 9.14 -7.92
C LYS A 74 -0.94 8.44 -6.75
N VAL A 75 -0.17 7.39 -7.04
CA VAL A 75 0.53 6.56 -6.03
C VAL A 75 1.99 6.34 -6.42
N LYS A 76 2.87 5.99 -5.46
CA LYS A 76 4.27 5.65 -5.78
C LYS A 76 4.32 4.36 -6.61
N LYS A 77 5.13 4.30 -7.68
CA LYS A 77 5.40 3.05 -8.40
C LYS A 77 5.87 1.97 -7.41
N GLY A 78 5.32 0.76 -7.55
CA GLY A 78 5.56 -0.36 -6.63
C GLY A 78 4.53 -0.50 -5.49
N THR A 79 3.63 0.47 -5.30
CA THR A 79 2.51 0.34 -4.32
C THR A 79 1.66 -0.88 -4.65
N THR A 80 1.23 -1.63 -3.63
CA THR A 80 0.44 -2.86 -3.82
C THR A 80 -1.04 -2.58 -4.02
N VAL A 81 -1.74 -3.46 -4.75
CA VAL A 81 -3.16 -3.27 -5.12
C VAL A 81 -4.04 -3.06 -3.90
N PHE A 82 -3.88 -3.90 -2.88
CA PHE A 82 -4.60 -3.81 -1.62
C PHE A 82 -4.34 -2.49 -0.85
N THR A 83 -3.12 -1.95 -0.93
CA THR A 83 -2.77 -0.67 -0.30
C THR A 83 -3.52 0.50 -0.95
N VAL A 84 -3.77 0.46 -2.26
CA VAL A 84 -4.60 1.46 -2.94
C VAL A 84 -6.08 1.21 -2.67
N LEU A 85 -6.53 -0.05 -2.66
CA LEU A 85 -7.92 -0.42 -2.38
C LEU A 85 -8.38 0.08 -1.00
N LYS A 86 -7.57 -0.12 0.06
CA LYS A 86 -7.85 0.38 1.41
C LYS A 86 -7.91 1.91 1.52
N LYS A 87 -7.31 2.65 0.57
CA LYS A 87 -7.47 4.11 0.46
C LYS A 87 -8.71 4.53 -0.32
N ALA A 88 -9.25 3.63 -1.15
CA ALA A 88 -10.39 3.91 -2.00
C ALA A 88 -11.74 3.69 -1.29
N TRP A 89 -11.85 2.63 -0.48
CA TRP A 89 -13.06 2.24 0.25
C TRP A 89 -12.72 1.52 1.58
N LYS A 90 -13.70 1.39 2.48
CA LYS A 90 -13.62 0.46 3.62
C LYS A 90 -13.54 -0.98 3.07
N VAL A 91 -12.58 -1.77 3.56
CA VAL A 91 -12.34 -3.16 3.15
C VAL A 91 -12.29 -4.05 4.40
N ASN A 92 -13.02 -5.16 4.37
CA ASN A 92 -12.85 -6.26 5.31
C ASN A 92 -12.09 -7.39 4.60
N TYR A 93 -11.19 -8.04 5.32
CA TYR A 93 -10.27 -9.02 4.77
C TYR A 93 -9.77 -9.97 5.88
N THR A 94 -9.47 -11.20 5.50
CA THR A 94 -8.70 -12.15 6.31
C THR A 94 -7.26 -12.20 5.80
N LYS A 95 -6.35 -12.78 6.59
CA LYS A 95 -4.97 -13.09 6.15
C LYS A 95 -4.75 -14.60 6.19
N SER A 96 -3.97 -15.12 5.25
CA SER A 96 -3.42 -16.48 5.26
C SER A 96 -1.99 -16.45 4.71
N SER A 97 -1.30 -17.59 4.72
CA SER A 97 0.00 -17.79 4.05
C SER A 97 -0.03 -17.31 2.58
N TYR A 98 -1.13 -17.58 1.88
CA TYR A 98 -1.33 -17.20 0.48
C TYR A 98 -1.45 -15.68 0.26
N GLY A 99 -1.88 -14.90 1.26
CA GLY A 99 -1.93 -13.43 1.24
C GLY A 99 -3.18 -12.88 1.94
N VAL A 100 -3.67 -11.70 1.52
CA VAL A 100 -4.97 -11.20 2.00
C VAL A 100 -6.12 -11.68 1.10
N PHE A 101 -7.16 -12.22 1.73
CA PHE A 101 -8.42 -12.54 1.06
C PHE A 101 -9.45 -11.46 1.39
N ILE A 102 -10.06 -10.87 0.35
CA ILE A 102 -10.93 -9.69 0.50
C ILE A 102 -12.38 -10.14 0.63
N THR A 103 -12.88 -10.12 1.87
CA THR A 103 -14.23 -10.61 2.21
C THR A 103 -15.30 -9.58 1.93
N LYS A 104 -15.02 -8.27 2.14
CA LYS A 104 -15.95 -7.17 1.80
C LYS A 104 -15.26 -5.92 1.26
N ILE A 105 -15.92 -5.21 0.35
CA ILE A 105 -15.55 -3.85 -0.10
C ILE A 105 -16.81 -2.99 -0.06
N LYS A 106 -16.75 -1.79 0.56
CA LYS A 106 -17.92 -0.90 0.73
C LYS A 106 -19.12 -1.63 1.39
N GLY A 107 -18.84 -2.57 2.30
CA GLY A 107 -19.84 -3.42 2.97
C GLY A 107 -20.37 -4.60 2.16
N LEU A 108 -20.12 -4.65 0.85
CA LEU A 108 -20.60 -5.68 -0.07
C LEU A 108 -19.61 -6.87 -0.13
N GLY A 109 -20.14 -8.10 -0.18
CA GLY A 109 -19.39 -9.36 -0.07
C GLY A 109 -19.84 -10.19 1.14
N ASN A 110 -19.96 -11.51 0.99
CA ASN A 110 -20.44 -12.42 2.03
C ASN A 110 -20.22 -13.90 1.62
N GLU A 111 -19.22 -14.55 2.23
CA GLU A 111 -18.92 -15.96 1.97
C GLU A 111 -20.09 -16.91 2.27
N LYS A 112 -20.87 -16.67 3.33
CA LYS A 112 -22.08 -17.46 3.64
C LYS A 112 -23.19 -17.36 2.58
N LYS A 113 -23.14 -16.34 1.71
CA LYS A 113 -24.04 -16.18 0.54
C LYS A 113 -23.36 -16.54 -0.79
N LYS A 114 -22.21 -17.23 -0.73
CA LYS A 114 -21.32 -17.55 -1.86
C LYS A 114 -20.85 -16.31 -2.66
N LEU A 115 -20.77 -15.14 -2.00
CA LEU A 115 -20.40 -13.87 -2.63
C LEU A 115 -18.93 -13.50 -2.39
N TYR A 116 -18.12 -13.47 -3.45
CA TYR A 116 -16.67 -13.33 -3.39
C TYR A 116 -16.14 -12.24 -4.34
N TRP A 117 -15.01 -11.62 -3.97
CA TRP A 117 -14.36 -10.58 -4.77
C TRP A 117 -13.22 -11.13 -5.62
N THR A 118 -13.40 -11.08 -6.94
CA THR A 118 -12.31 -11.31 -7.91
C THR A 118 -11.69 -9.97 -8.36
N TYR A 119 -10.48 -9.99 -8.90
CA TYR A 119 -9.92 -8.77 -9.50
C TYR A 119 -9.00 -9.01 -10.71
N THR A 120 -8.95 -8.02 -11.60
CA THR A 120 -8.03 -7.95 -12.74
C THR A 120 -7.13 -6.73 -12.64
N VAL A 121 -5.95 -6.80 -13.28
CA VAL A 121 -5.03 -5.68 -13.48
C VAL A 121 -4.74 -5.58 -14.98
N ASP A 122 -4.99 -4.41 -15.56
CA ASP A 122 -4.82 -4.11 -16.99
C ASP A 122 -5.51 -5.16 -17.89
N GLY A 123 -6.73 -5.56 -17.49
CA GLY A 123 -7.57 -6.54 -18.17
C GLY A 123 -7.26 -8.01 -17.83
N LYS A 124 -6.08 -8.32 -17.30
CA LYS A 124 -5.64 -9.70 -17.02
C LYS A 124 -6.03 -10.13 -15.59
N MET A 125 -6.49 -11.38 -15.44
CA MET A 125 -6.73 -11.98 -14.12
C MET A 125 -5.44 -12.00 -13.30
N ALA A 126 -5.53 -11.64 -12.01
CA ALA A 126 -4.36 -11.62 -11.14
C ALA A 126 -3.94 -13.04 -10.73
N LYS A 127 -2.63 -13.33 -10.83
CA LYS A 127 -2.04 -14.62 -10.41
C LYS A 127 -1.60 -14.66 -8.93
N VAL A 128 -1.73 -13.54 -8.21
CA VAL A 128 -1.31 -13.40 -6.79
C VAL A 128 -2.33 -12.59 -5.99
N ALA A 129 -2.29 -12.70 -4.67
CA ALA A 129 -3.14 -11.93 -3.76
C ALA A 129 -2.88 -10.40 -3.86
N ALA A 130 -3.91 -9.60 -3.53
CA ALA A 130 -3.91 -8.16 -3.76
C ALA A 130 -2.85 -7.38 -2.94
N ASP A 131 -2.43 -7.92 -1.81
CA ASP A 131 -1.32 -7.42 -0.99
C ASP A 131 0.05 -7.68 -1.64
N LYS A 132 0.18 -8.77 -2.39
CA LYS A 132 1.42 -9.17 -3.09
C LYS A 132 1.53 -8.53 -4.49
N GLN A 133 0.41 -8.25 -5.16
CA GLN A 133 0.38 -7.61 -6.48
C GLN A 133 0.85 -6.14 -6.44
N LYS A 134 2.06 -5.88 -6.93
CA LYS A 134 2.64 -4.52 -7.08
C LYS A 134 2.13 -3.84 -8.36
N LEU A 135 1.92 -2.52 -8.32
CA LEU A 135 1.55 -1.68 -9.46
C LEU A 135 2.80 -1.00 -10.05
N THR A 136 3.19 -1.37 -11.27
CA THR A 136 4.48 -0.96 -11.87
C THR A 136 4.35 -0.10 -13.13
N LYS A 137 3.19 -0.13 -13.80
CA LYS A 137 2.86 0.65 -15.01
C LYS A 137 2.09 1.92 -14.65
N ASN A 138 2.12 2.92 -15.54
CA ASN A 138 1.33 4.14 -15.42
C ASN A 138 -0.03 3.99 -16.14
N LYS A 139 -1.06 4.72 -15.69
CA LYS A 139 -2.45 4.63 -16.15
C LYS A 139 -3.11 3.25 -15.97
N SER A 140 -2.57 2.38 -15.10
CA SER A 140 -3.11 1.02 -14.91
C SER A 140 -4.56 1.02 -14.43
N LYS A 141 -5.34 0.04 -14.91
CA LYS A 141 -6.76 -0.17 -14.64
C LYS A 141 -6.92 -1.43 -13.77
N VAL A 142 -7.37 -1.26 -12.54
CA VAL A 142 -7.68 -2.37 -11.61
C VAL A 142 -9.19 -2.48 -11.49
N VAL A 143 -9.75 -3.67 -11.75
CA VAL A 143 -11.19 -3.90 -11.67
C VAL A 143 -11.47 -5.00 -10.67
N PHE A 144 -12.15 -4.66 -9.58
CA PHE A 144 -12.70 -5.61 -8.62
C PHE A 144 -14.12 -5.96 -9.03
N THR A 145 -14.45 -7.25 -9.08
CA THR A 145 -15.76 -7.75 -9.49
C THR A 145 -16.30 -8.68 -8.41
N LEU A 146 -17.41 -8.28 -7.79
CA LEU A 146 -18.21 -9.13 -6.92
C LEU A 146 -18.95 -10.16 -7.78
N LYS A 147 -18.68 -11.44 -7.49
CA LYS A 147 -19.31 -12.59 -8.13
C LYS A 147 -20.07 -13.42 -7.11
N LYS A 148 -21.01 -14.22 -7.61
CA LYS A 148 -21.63 -15.32 -6.88
C LYS A 148 -21.12 -16.66 -7.45
N TYR A 149 -21.04 -17.67 -6.60
CA TYR A 149 -20.90 -19.11 -6.93
C TYR A 149 -22.15 -19.85 -6.42
#